data_AF-A0A7K7T756-F1
#
_entry.id   AF-A0A7K7T756-F1
#
_cell.length_a   1.000
_cell.length_b   1.000
_cell.length_c   1.000
_cell.angle_alpha   90.00
_cell.angle_beta   90.00
_cell.angle_gamma   90.00
#
_symmetry.space_group_name_H-M   'P 1'
#
loop_
_entity.id
_entity.type
_entity.pdbx_description
1 polymer ?
#
loop_
_entity_poly.entity_id
_entity_poly.type
_entity_poly.pdbx_seq_one_letter_code
_entity_poly.pdbx_strand_id
1 'polypeptide(L)'
;RAMEQRPSPVPLSRAAAAALGYLRYRRGGPGRALELRELRRARREDISGVGHKYYLELELEDVLDKGRAVTCSAEVLYHLGSKDSAPDVEFTLEGELQSTEEADNVFYSRMRSLEKELEAQNIPDSHGHVPPELEPIHRLAGVAGGYVTWQNSRENTHFHLAQVKHVKQVKRTDEFLQFDYVVLLHEMVSQ
;
A
#
# COMPACT_ATOMS: atom_id res chain seq x y z
N ARG A 1 14.30 32.22 -5.98
CA ARG A 1 15.22 31.16 -6.45
C ARG A 1 15.09 30.03 -5.43
N ALA A 2 14.34 28.97 -5.74
CA ALA A 2 14.13 27.88 -4.80
C ALA A 2 15.49 27.22 -4.48
N MET A 3 15.80 27.09 -3.19
CA MET A 3 17.02 26.41 -2.73
C MET A 3 16.76 24.91 -2.81
N GLU A 4 17.34 24.26 -3.82
CA GLU A 4 17.32 22.79 -3.95
C GLU A 4 18.35 22.20 -2.98
N GLN A 5 18.02 22.17 -1.68
CA GLN A 5 18.76 21.37 -0.72
C GLN A 5 18.39 19.91 -0.96
N ARG A 6 19.36 19.03 -1.25
CA ARG A 6 19.11 17.59 -1.28
C ARG A 6 18.60 17.17 0.11
N PRO A 7 17.33 16.78 0.26
CA PRO A 7 16.84 16.32 1.55
C PRO A 7 17.56 15.02 1.93
N SER A 8 17.68 14.76 3.23
CA SER A 8 18.27 13.50 3.68
C SER A 8 17.48 12.30 3.13
N PRO A 9 18.10 11.11 2.97
CA PRO A 9 17.42 9.96 2.38
C PRO A 9 16.16 9.50 3.14
N VAL A 10 16.06 9.84 4.44
CA VAL A 10 15.03 9.33 5.35
C VAL A 10 13.65 9.96 5.12
N PRO A 11 13.47 11.29 5.03
CA PRO A 11 12.19 11.87 4.61
C PRO A 11 11.74 11.41 3.22
N LEU A 12 12.69 11.18 2.31
CA LEU A 12 12.39 10.73 0.94
C LEU A 12 11.81 9.31 0.92
N SER A 13 12.38 8.39 1.71
CA SER A 13 11.84 7.02 1.81
C SER A 13 10.44 6.99 2.44
N ARG A 14 10.15 7.90 3.38
CA ARG A 14 8.82 8.03 4.00
C ARG A 14 7.78 8.59 3.03
N ALA A 15 8.14 9.59 2.22
CA ALA A 15 7.28 10.06 1.14
C ALA A 15 6.99 8.94 0.12
N ALA A 16 8.00 8.16 -0.25
CA ALA A 16 7.82 6.98 -1.11
C ALA A 16 6.88 5.93 -0.49
N ALA A 17 6.94 5.72 0.82
CA ALA A 17 6.04 4.80 1.52
C ALA A 17 4.57 5.28 1.49
N ALA A 18 4.33 6.59 1.68
CA ALA A 18 2.98 7.17 1.57
C ALA A 18 2.43 7.02 0.14
N ALA A 19 3.26 7.33 -0.87
CA ALA A 19 2.91 7.14 -2.28
C ALA A 19 2.57 5.67 -2.57
N LEU A 20 3.42 4.73 -2.13
CA LEU A 20 3.21 3.30 -2.31
C LEU A 20 1.94 2.81 -1.60
N GLY A 21 1.64 3.31 -0.40
CA GLY A 21 0.40 3.00 0.32
C GLY A 21 -0.84 3.38 -0.49
N TYR A 22 -0.85 4.60 -1.02
CA TYR A 22 -1.93 5.08 -1.88
C TYR A 22 -2.02 4.29 -3.20
N LEU A 23 -0.89 4.01 -3.85
CA LEU A 23 -0.82 3.17 -5.06
C LEU A 23 -1.41 1.77 -4.82
N ARG A 24 -1.04 1.11 -3.72
CA ARG A 24 -1.58 -0.20 -3.32
C ARG A 24 -3.09 -0.15 -3.13
N TYR A 25 -3.59 0.89 -2.46
CA TYR A 25 -5.03 1.08 -2.28
C TYR A 25 -5.77 1.27 -3.62
N ARG A 26 -5.18 2.03 -4.55
CA ARG A 26 -5.83 2.37 -5.83
C ARG A 26 -5.69 1.29 -6.91
N ARG A 27 -4.62 0.49 -6.86
CA ARG A 27 -4.26 -0.43 -7.95
C ARG A 27 -4.09 -1.88 -7.53
N GLY A 28 -3.96 -2.19 -6.25
CA GLY A 28 -3.78 -3.55 -5.74
C GLY A 28 -5.08 -4.35 -5.66
N GLY A 29 -4.96 -5.64 -5.35
CA GLY A 29 -6.10 -6.55 -5.24
C GLY A 29 -5.68 -7.95 -4.79
N PRO A 30 -6.60 -8.92 -4.76
CA PRO A 30 -6.28 -10.30 -4.42
C PRO A 30 -5.32 -10.94 -5.45
N GLY A 31 -5.37 -10.50 -6.72
CA GLY A 31 -4.46 -10.90 -7.79
C GLY A 31 -3.28 -9.94 -8.06
N ARG A 32 -3.01 -8.94 -7.21
CA ARG A 32 -1.86 -8.02 -7.39
C ARG A 32 -1.29 -7.49 -6.09
N ALA A 33 0.04 -7.57 -5.97
CA ALA A 33 0.79 -7.03 -4.84
C ALA A 33 1.94 -6.16 -5.34
N LEU A 34 1.78 -4.84 -5.23
CA LEU A 34 2.81 -3.88 -5.66
C LEU A 34 3.85 -3.67 -4.57
N GLU A 35 5.12 -3.74 -4.93
CA GLU A 35 6.27 -3.45 -4.07
C GLU A 35 7.16 -2.37 -4.69
N LEU A 36 7.82 -1.60 -3.82
CA LEU A 36 8.83 -0.64 -4.24
C LEU A 36 10.14 -1.39 -4.44
N ARG A 37 10.61 -1.45 -5.69
CA ARG A 37 11.91 -2.01 -6.03
C ARG A 37 13.02 -1.00 -5.81
N GLU A 38 12.83 0.23 -6.29
CA GLU A 38 13.84 1.29 -6.18
C GLU A 38 13.21 2.69 -6.14
N LEU A 39 13.76 3.59 -5.33
CA LEU A 39 13.51 5.03 -5.42
C LEU A 39 14.59 5.64 -6.33
N ARG A 40 14.26 5.82 -7.61
CA ARG A 40 15.22 6.26 -8.63
C ARG A 40 15.57 7.74 -8.49
N ARG A 41 14.57 8.58 -8.23
CA ARG A 41 14.76 10.02 -8.01
C ARG A 41 13.81 10.54 -6.96
N ALA A 42 14.27 11.54 -6.22
CA ALA A 42 13.45 12.23 -5.25
C ALA A 42 13.93 13.67 -5.07
N ARG A 43 13.00 14.61 -4.97
CA ARG A 43 13.26 15.98 -4.54
C ARG A 43 12.14 16.49 -3.65
N ARG A 44 12.44 17.49 -2.84
CA ARG A 44 11.47 18.19 -1.98
C ARG A 44 11.39 19.65 -2.40
N GLU A 45 10.19 20.20 -2.35
CA GLU A 45 9.88 21.62 -2.50
C GLU A 45 9.12 22.09 -1.26
N ASP A 46 9.59 23.19 -0.68
CA ASP A 46 8.94 23.82 0.47
C ASP A 46 7.93 24.87 -0.02
N ILE A 47 6.64 24.61 0.17
CA ILE A 47 5.55 25.49 -0.25
C ILE A 47 5.14 26.36 0.94
N SER A 48 5.50 27.65 0.88
CA SER A 48 5.24 28.61 1.94
C SER A 48 3.75 28.65 2.33
N GLY A 49 3.47 28.49 3.62
CA GLY A 49 2.10 28.51 4.16
C GLY A 49 1.28 27.24 3.90
N VAL A 50 1.83 26.23 3.21
CA VAL A 50 1.13 24.98 2.88
C VAL A 50 1.83 23.78 3.52
N GLY A 51 3.07 23.51 3.10
CA GLY A 51 3.82 22.37 3.61
C GLY A 51 4.94 21.90 2.68
N HIS A 52 5.31 20.62 2.77
CA HIS A 52 6.42 20.05 2.01
C HIS A 52 5.89 19.11 0.92
N LYS A 53 6.22 19.43 -0.34
CA LYS A 53 5.87 18.62 -1.50
C LYS A 53 7.07 17.81 -1.96
N TYR A 54 6.86 16.52 -2.18
CA TYR A 54 7.86 15.58 -2.65
C TYR A 54 7.52 15.14 -4.07
N TYR A 55 8.52 15.15 -4.94
CA TYR A 55 8.42 14.61 -6.29
C TYR A 55 9.30 13.37 -6.36
N LEU A 56 8.73 12.25 -6.77
CA LEU A 56 9.32 10.92 -6.67
C LEU A 56 9.26 10.21 -8.02
N GLU A 57 10.34 9.52 -8.37
CA GLU A 57 10.40 8.55 -9.46
C GLU A 57 10.67 7.19 -8.82
N LEU A 58 9.68 6.32 -8.83
CA LEU A 58 9.68 4.99 -8.22
C LEU A 58 9.74 3.93 -9.31
N GLU A 59 10.44 2.83 -9.03
CA GLU A 59 10.32 1.59 -9.79
C GLU A 59 9.51 0.59 -8.96
N LEU A 60 8.39 0.14 -9.51
CA LEU A 60 7.45 -0.76 -8.86
C LEU A 60 7.48 -2.13 -9.53
N GLU A 61 7.38 -3.19 -8.74
CA GLU A 61 7.20 -4.56 -9.22
C GLU A 61 5.88 -5.12 -8.68
N ASP A 62 5.19 -5.93 -9.49
CA ASP A 62 4.12 -6.80 -8.99
C ASP A 62 4.74 -8.14 -8.60
N VAL A 63 4.59 -8.54 -7.34
CA VAL A 63 5.18 -9.78 -6.79
C VAL A 63 4.74 -11.02 -7.57
N LEU A 64 3.57 -10.95 -8.22
CA LEU A 64 3.01 -12.05 -9.01
C LEU A 64 3.48 -12.05 -10.47
N ASP A 65 3.97 -10.92 -10.99
CA ASP A 65 4.54 -10.78 -12.35
C ASP A 65 6.05 -10.49 -12.27
N LYS A 66 6.79 -11.46 -11.72
CA LYS A 66 8.23 -11.31 -11.46
C LYS A 66 8.99 -11.00 -12.75
N GLY A 67 9.77 -9.93 -12.73
CA GLY A 67 10.64 -9.54 -13.84
C GLY A 67 10.12 -8.41 -14.73
N ARG A 68 8.90 -7.88 -14.47
CA ARG A 68 8.40 -6.66 -15.12
C ARG A 68 8.20 -5.55 -14.09
N ALA A 69 9.12 -4.60 -14.07
CA ALA A 69 8.97 -3.39 -13.30
C ALA A 69 8.32 -2.28 -14.13
N VAL A 70 7.50 -1.45 -13.48
CA VAL A 70 6.91 -0.23 -14.07
C VAL A 70 7.45 1.00 -13.37
N THR A 71 7.68 2.06 -14.13
CA THR A 71 8.07 3.35 -13.57
C THR A 71 6.83 4.09 -13.08
N CYS A 72 6.90 4.69 -11.90
CA CYS A 72 5.85 5.52 -11.35
C CYS A 72 6.42 6.89 -10.99
N SER A 73 5.83 7.94 -11.56
CA SER A 73 6.03 9.31 -11.09
C SER A 73 4.97 9.64 -10.06
N ALA A 74 5.35 10.09 -8.88
CA ALA A 74 4.43 10.42 -7.80
C ALA A 74 4.75 11.77 -7.16
N GLU A 75 3.70 12.47 -6.73
CA GLU A 75 3.78 13.69 -5.95
C GLU A 75 3.09 13.48 -4.61
N VAL A 76 3.76 13.86 -3.52
CA VAL A 76 3.23 13.73 -2.15
C VAL A 76 3.32 15.07 -1.43
N LEU A 77 2.20 15.63 -0.99
CA LEU A 77 2.16 16.87 -0.22
C LEU A 77 1.76 16.61 1.22
N TYR A 78 2.68 16.88 2.16
CA TYR A 78 2.39 16.92 3.58
C TYR A 78 2.00 18.34 4.00
N HIS A 79 0.80 18.50 4.57
CA HIS A 79 0.29 19.78 5.06
C HIS A 79 0.79 20.08 6.48
N LEU A 80 1.65 21.08 6.65
CA LEU A 80 2.23 21.40 7.97
C LEU A 80 1.26 22.16 8.89
N GLY A 81 0.30 22.87 8.31
CA GLY A 81 -0.73 23.62 9.04
C GLY A 81 -1.90 22.76 9.54
N SER A 82 -2.01 21.52 9.07
CA SER A 82 -3.13 20.63 9.36
C SER A 82 -2.62 19.30 9.92
N LYS A 83 -2.63 19.19 11.25
CA LYS A 83 -2.06 18.04 11.96
C LYS A 83 -2.77 16.71 11.69
N ASP A 84 -4.01 16.77 11.25
CA ASP A 84 -4.89 15.60 11.11
C ASP A 84 -5.19 15.23 9.65
N SER A 85 -4.74 16.01 8.66
CA SER A 85 -4.95 15.68 7.24
C SER A 85 -3.97 14.63 6.74
N ALA A 86 -4.50 13.66 6.00
CA ALA A 86 -3.70 12.80 5.14
C ALA A 86 -2.88 13.64 4.13
N PRO A 87 -1.71 13.16 3.67
CA PRO A 87 -1.00 13.80 2.58
C PRO A 87 -1.79 13.67 1.27
N ASP A 88 -1.74 14.69 0.43
CA ASP A 88 -2.25 14.58 -0.95
C ASP A 88 -1.26 13.76 -1.76
N VAL A 89 -1.78 12.80 -2.54
CA VAL A 89 -0.95 11.94 -3.39
C VAL A 89 -1.52 11.89 -4.79
N GLU A 90 -0.67 12.22 -5.75
CA GLU A 90 -0.92 12.04 -7.18
C GLU A 90 0.13 11.11 -7.76
N PHE A 91 -0.25 10.32 -8.77
CA PHE A 91 0.70 9.45 -9.45
C PHE A 91 0.32 9.20 -10.90
N THR A 92 1.35 8.90 -11.69
CA THR A 92 1.28 8.42 -13.07
C THR A 92 2.13 7.17 -13.19
N LEU A 93 1.63 6.16 -13.90
CA LEU A 93 2.38 4.95 -14.24
C LEU A 93 2.82 5.03 -15.70
N GLU A 94 4.09 4.75 -15.95
CA GLU A 94 4.64 4.54 -17.28
C GLU A 94 4.71 3.04 -17.56
N GLY A 95 3.91 2.60 -18.54
CA GLY A 95 3.71 1.19 -18.86
C GLY A 95 2.40 0.64 -18.30
N GLU A 96 2.15 -0.63 -18.61
CA GLU A 96 0.92 -1.32 -18.23
C GLU A 96 1.21 -2.44 -17.23
N LEU A 97 0.41 -2.50 -16.18
CA LEU A 97 0.34 -3.64 -15.28
C LEU A 97 -0.50 -4.74 -15.93
N GLN A 98 -0.10 -6.01 -15.78
CA GLN A 98 -0.87 -7.13 -16.33
C GLN A 98 -2.29 -7.18 -15.77
N SER A 99 -3.24 -7.67 -16.57
CA SER A 99 -4.61 -7.85 -16.08
C SER A 99 -4.66 -8.87 -14.95
N THR A 100 -5.43 -8.57 -13.91
CA THR A 100 -5.69 -9.46 -12.77
C THR A 100 -7.07 -10.10 -12.84
N GLU A 101 -7.85 -9.83 -13.90
CA GLU A 101 -9.27 -10.18 -13.99
C GLU A 101 -9.52 -11.68 -13.77
N GLU A 102 -8.73 -12.56 -14.37
CA GLU A 102 -8.88 -14.01 -14.18
C GLU A 102 -8.60 -14.41 -12.72
N ALA A 103 -7.48 -13.97 -12.15
CA ALA A 103 -7.11 -14.27 -10.76
C ALA A 103 -8.12 -13.71 -9.76
N ASP A 104 -8.62 -12.49 -9.99
CA ASP A 104 -9.61 -11.84 -9.16
C ASP A 104 -10.98 -12.55 -9.26
N ASN A 105 -11.38 -13.01 -10.46
CA ASN A 105 -12.61 -13.78 -10.67
C ASN A 105 -12.55 -15.16 -10.02
N VAL A 106 -11.40 -15.85 -10.10
CA VAL A 106 -11.19 -17.13 -9.40
C VAL A 106 -11.29 -16.92 -7.89
N PHE A 107 -10.63 -15.88 -7.36
CA PHE A 107 -10.73 -15.53 -5.94
C PHE A 107 -12.18 -15.23 -5.53
N TYR A 108 -12.88 -14.38 -6.29
CA TYR A 108 -14.26 -14.00 -6.02
C TYR A 108 -15.19 -15.23 -5.98
N SER A 109 -15.14 -16.05 -7.03
CA SER A 109 -15.97 -17.25 -7.16
C SER A 109 -15.71 -18.23 -6.01
N ARG A 110 -14.44 -18.43 -5.66
CA ARG A 110 -14.05 -19.29 -4.53
C ARG A 110 -14.62 -18.79 -3.20
N MET A 111 -14.51 -17.48 -2.91
CA MET A 111 -15.01 -16.91 -1.66
C MET A 111 -16.54 -16.93 -1.56
N ARG A 112 -17.25 -16.86 -2.70
CA ARG A 112 -18.72 -16.99 -2.75
C ARG A 112 -19.19 -18.42 -2.57
N SER A 113 -18.40 -19.41 -2.97
CA SER A 113 -18.78 -20.83 -2.92
C SER A 113 -18.40 -21.55 -1.63
N LEU A 114 -17.79 -20.87 -0.65
CA LEU A 114 -17.42 -21.50 0.61
C LEU A 114 -18.68 -21.92 1.40
N GLU A 115 -18.71 -23.16 1.88
CA GLU A 115 -19.81 -23.66 2.73
C GLU A 115 -19.88 -22.93 4.08
N LYS A 116 -18.71 -22.49 4.58
CA LYS A 116 -18.54 -21.70 5.80
C LYS A 116 -17.69 -20.48 5.49
N GLU A 117 -18.03 -19.36 6.11
CA GLU A 117 -17.26 -18.13 5.95
C GLU A 117 -15.78 -18.35 6.32
N LEU A 118 -14.88 -17.76 5.52
CA LEU A 118 -13.46 -17.80 5.82
C LEU A 118 -13.19 -17.17 7.19
N GLU A 119 -12.42 -17.86 8.03
CA GLU A 119 -11.88 -17.31 9.28
C GLU A 119 -10.43 -17.77 9.44
N ALA A 120 -9.51 -16.82 9.63
CA ALA A 120 -8.08 -17.10 9.74
C ALA A 120 -7.38 -16.09 10.65
N GLN A 121 -6.20 -16.46 11.16
CA GLN A 121 -5.47 -15.69 12.16
C GLN A 121 -3.97 -15.79 11.95
N ASN A 122 -3.24 -14.78 12.44
CA ASN A 122 -1.77 -14.71 12.43
C ASN A 122 -1.16 -15.01 11.06
N ILE A 123 -1.43 -14.13 10.08
CA ILE A 123 -0.92 -14.22 8.71
C ILE A 123 -0.01 -13.00 8.43
N PRO A 124 1.28 -13.18 8.11
CA PRO A 124 2.02 -14.42 8.20
C PRO A 124 2.12 -14.95 9.63
N ASP A 125 2.45 -16.22 9.79
CA ASP A 125 2.71 -16.81 11.11
C ASP A 125 4.02 -16.30 11.74
N SER A 126 4.40 -16.83 12.90
CA SER A 126 5.63 -16.41 13.60
C SER A 126 6.93 -16.71 12.84
N HIS A 127 6.87 -17.53 11.79
CA HIS A 127 8.01 -17.87 10.93
C HIS A 127 7.96 -17.13 9.59
N GLY A 128 7.01 -16.21 9.41
CA GLY A 128 6.85 -15.48 8.15
C GLY A 128 6.09 -16.26 7.07
N HIS A 129 5.47 -17.40 7.41
CA HIS A 129 4.77 -18.23 6.44
C HIS A 129 3.33 -17.75 6.22
N VAL A 130 2.92 -17.68 4.94
CA VAL A 130 1.54 -17.48 4.51
C VAL A 130 1.13 -18.72 3.72
N PRO A 131 0.08 -19.45 4.14
CA PRO A 131 -0.46 -20.55 3.35
C PRO A 131 -0.91 -20.06 1.96
N PRO A 132 -0.61 -20.78 0.87
CA PRO A 132 -0.95 -20.36 -0.50
C PRO A 132 -2.41 -19.93 -0.66
N GLU A 133 -3.32 -20.64 -0.01
CA GLU A 133 -4.75 -20.39 -0.03
C GLU A 133 -5.19 -19.08 0.64
N LEU A 134 -4.33 -18.52 1.51
CA LEU A 134 -4.53 -17.27 2.25
C LEU A 134 -3.71 -16.11 1.67
N GLU A 135 -2.86 -16.34 0.67
CA GLU A 135 -2.10 -15.24 0.06
C GLU A 135 -3.00 -14.15 -0.54
N PRO A 136 -4.11 -14.43 -1.26
CA PRO A 136 -4.98 -13.38 -1.76
C PRO A 136 -5.60 -12.54 -0.64
N ILE A 137 -5.88 -13.17 0.50
CA ILE A 137 -6.41 -12.53 1.71
C ILE A 137 -5.35 -11.64 2.36
N HIS A 138 -4.11 -12.12 2.45
CA HIS A 138 -2.98 -11.32 2.91
C HIS A 138 -2.71 -10.12 1.97
N ARG A 139 -2.82 -10.30 0.64
CA ARG A 139 -2.70 -9.21 -0.33
C ARG A 139 -3.80 -8.16 -0.16
N LEU A 140 -5.06 -8.59 0.06
CA LEU A 140 -6.16 -7.67 0.40
C LEU A 140 -5.90 -6.89 1.68
N ALA A 141 -5.32 -7.52 2.71
CA ALA A 141 -4.87 -6.81 3.89
C ALA A 141 -3.77 -5.77 3.56
N GLY A 142 -2.86 -6.08 2.64
CA GLY A 142 -1.88 -5.13 2.11
C GLY A 142 -2.51 -3.92 1.40
N VAL A 143 -3.60 -4.13 0.65
CA VAL A 143 -4.38 -3.06 0.00
C VAL A 143 -5.05 -2.16 1.03
N ALA A 144 -5.76 -2.75 1.99
CA ALA A 144 -6.42 -2.01 3.07
C ALA A 144 -5.40 -1.30 3.98
N GLY A 145 -4.30 -1.98 4.30
CA GLY A 145 -3.16 -1.42 5.03
C GLY A 145 -2.51 -0.25 4.28
N GLY A 146 -2.47 -0.31 2.94
CA GLY A 146 -2.03 0.80 2.10
C GLY A 146 -2.85 2.07 2.30
N TYR A 147 -4.19 1.94 2.41
CA TYR A 147 -5.07 3.06 2.75
C TYR A 147 -4.78 3.62 4.14
N VAL A 148 -4.67 2.75 5.16
CA VAL A 148 -4.39 3.18 6.54
C VAL A 148 -3.02 3.87 6.62
N THR A 149 -1.99 3.30 6.00
CA THR A 149 -0.65 3.90 5.90
C THR A 149 -0.74 5.29 5.29
N TRP A 150 -1.35 5.42 4.10
CA TRP A 150 -1.49 6.70 3.42
C TRP A 150 -2.21 7.74 4.29
N GLN A 151 -3.38 7.40 4.84
CA GLN A 151 -4.20 8.33 5.61
C GLN A 151 -3.49 8.84 6.87
N ASN A 152 -2.68 8.00 7.50
CA ASN A 152 -2.00 8.33 8.75
C ASN A 152 -0.55 8.79 8.56
N SER A 153 -0.03 8.78 7.33
CA SER A 153 1.35 9.17 7.04
C SER A 153 1.61 10.64 7.38
N ARG A 154 2.74 10.86 8.02
CA ARG A 154 3.42 12.14 8.26
C ARG A 154 4.89 12.01 7.85
N GLU A 155 5.58 13.14 7.70
CA GLU A 155 7.03 13.14 7.37
C GLU A 155 7.91 12.40 8.39
N ASN A 156 7.39 12.19 9.61
CA ASN A 156 8.06 11.50 10.70
C ASN A 156 7.54 10.10 11.00
N THR A 157 6.67 9.53 10.14
CA THR A 157 6.14 8.17 10.29
C THR A 157 6.56 7.27 9.14
N HIS A 158 6.61 5.97 9.38
CA HIS A 158 6.85 4.95 8.39
C HIS A 158 6.15 3.64 8.76
N PHE A 159 4.88 3.52 8.35
CA PHE A 159 4.05 2.36 8.63
C PHE A 159 4.28 1.21 7.65
N HIS A 160 4.32 -0.01 8.17
CA HIS A 160 4.30 -1.26 7.41
C HIS A 160 3.26 -2.21 7.99
N LEU A 161 2.57 -2.95 7.12
CA LEU A 161 1.73 -4.05 7.56
C LEU A 161 2.63 -5.16 8.10
N ALA A 162 2.53 -5.43 9.40
CA ALA A 162 3.32 -6.47 10.05
C ALA A 162 2.60 -7.82 10.01
N GLN A 163 1.30 -7.83 10.31
CA GLN A 163 0.55 -9.07 10.41
C GLN A 163 -0.97 -8.82 10.33
N VAL A 164 -1.69 -9.73 9.72
CA VAL A 164 -3.13 -9.93 9.95
C VAL A 164 -3.29 -10.79 11.21
N LYS A 165 -3.75 -10.18 12.30
CA LYS A 165 -4.03 -10.92 13.53
C LYS A 165 -5.27 -11.78 13.41
N HIS A 166 -6.29 -11.24 12.77
CA HIS A 166 -7.54 -11.94 12.53
C HIS A 166 -8.16 -11.43 11.24
N VAL A 167 -8.78 -12.32 10.49
CA VAL A 167 -9.64 -12.00 9.36
C VAL A 167 -10.84 -12.92 9.37
N LYS A 168 -12.03 -12.35 9.17
CA LYS A 168 -13.26 -13.10 9.01
C LYS A 168 -14.07 -12.58 7.85
N GLN A 169 -14.52 -13.46 6.97
CA GLN A 169 -15.49 -13.11 5.94
C GLN A 169 -16.86 -12.90 6.59
N VAL A 170 -17.51 -11.81 6.21
CA VAL A 170 -18.86 -11.47 6.69
C VAL A 170 -19.86 -11.89 5.63
N LYS A 171 -20.90 -12.61 6.06
CA LYS A 171 -21.99 -13.00 5.16
C LYS A 171 -22.73 -11.76 4.65
N ARG A 172 -22.85 -11.66 3.33
CA ARG A 172 -23.60 -10.61 2.64
C ARG A 172 -24.65 -11.23 1.74
N THR A 173 -25.74 -10.49 1.53
CA THR A 173 -26.83 -10.88 0.64
C THR A 173 -26.68 -10.31 -0.77
N ASP A 174 -25.77 -9.35 -0.97
CA ASP A 174 -25.46 -8.78 -2.27
C ASP A 174 -24.23 -9.45 -2.91
N GLU A 175 -23.75 -8.88 -4.02
CA GLU A 175 -22.60 -9.39 -4.78
C GLU A 175 -21.24 -8.93 -4.22
N PHE A 176 -21.20 -8.20 -3.11
CA PHE A 176 -19.93 -7.79 -2.52
C PHE A 176 -19.38 -8.87 -1.60
N LEU A 177 -18.05 -8.98 -1.58
CA LEU A 177 -17.34 -9.66 -0.49
C LEU A 177 -17.04 -8.65 0.61
N GLN A 178 -17.16 -9.08 1.85
CA GLN A 178 -16.71 -8.31 3.01
C GLN A 178 -15.86 -9.17 3.91
N PHE A 179 -14.80 -8.57 4.42
CA PHE A 179 -13.87 -9.18 5.34
C PHE A 179 -13.59 -8.19 6.47
N ASP A 180 -13.77 -8.64 7.70
CA ASP A 180 -13.44 -7.89 8.90
C ASP A 180 -12.00 -8.27 9.29
N TYR A 181 -11.08 -7.32 9.14
CA TYR A 181 -9.66 -7.49 9.45
C TYR A 181 -9.29 -6.83 10.77
N VAL A 182 -8.46 -7.52 11.55
CA VAL A 182 -7.63 -6.94 12.60
C VAL A 182 -6.18 -7.07 12.15
N VAL A 183 -5.51 -5.95 11.93
CA VAL A 183 -4.12 -5.90 11.46
C VAL A 183 -3.22 -5.24 12.50
N LEU A 184 -1.95 -5.65 12.52
CA LEU A 184 -0.88 -4.91 13.17
C LEU A 184 -0.10 -4.12 12.13
N LEU A 185 0.09 -2.84 12.42
CA LEU A 185 1.03 -2.00 11.70
C LEU A 185 2.26 -1.79 12.58
N HIS A 186 3.44 -1.89 11.99
CA HIS A 186 4.70 -1.49 12.63
C HIS A 186 5.04 -0.08 12.16
N GLU A 187 5.22 0.84 13.09
CA GLU A 187 5.71 2.20 12.83
C GLU A 187 7.22 2.20 13.02
N MET A 188 7.96 2.11 11.91
CA MET A 188 9.40 1.87 11.94
C MET A 188 10.21 3.01 12.56
N VAL A 189 9.65 4.22 12.70
CA VAL A 189 10.38 5.36 13.29
C VAL A 189 10.38 5.28 14.82
N SER A 190 9.27 4.90 15.44
CA SER A 190 9.11 4.80 16.90
C SER A 190 9.33 3.40 17.46
N GLN A 191 9.31 2.37 16.61
CA GLN A 191 9.30 0.93 16.96
C GLN A 191 7.99 0.51 17.64
#